data_AF-A0A7W0RRS6-F1
#
_entry.id   AF-A0A7W0RRS6-F1
#
_cell.length_a   1.000
_cell.length_b   1.000
_cell.length_c   1.000
_cell.angle_alpha   90.00
_cell.angle_beta   90.00
_cell.angle_gamma   90.00
#
_symmetry.space_group_name_H-M   'P 1'
#
loop_
_entity.id
_entity.type
_entity.pdbx_description
1 polymer ?
#
loop_
_entity_poly.entity_id
_entity_poly.type
_entity_poly.pdbx_seq_one_letter_code
_entity_poly.pdbx_strand_id
1 'polypeptide(L)'
;MTLALSPDVSLSVRQEPDHRLSCPMGRTMIAYVRLLAVFLVLATNASAAEPTPGDAMLVDYFKSETAKLRDACLADINSLADWEAKRPELRRQLAEMLGLDPMPERTPLNAEVTDTTEVDDIMIERLHFESKPGLYVTANFYRPKLQDGPLPAVLYVCGHALVKKDGVSFGNKAGYHHHGAWYARNGYVCLTIDTLQLGEIEGIHHGTHRLGRWWWNSRGYSPAGVEAWNGIRALDYLQW
;
A
#
# COMPACT_ATOMS: atom_id res chain seq x y z
N MET A 1 -27.09 5.09 50.58
CA MET A 1 -27.83 3.87 50.96
C MET A 1 -26.87 2.71 50.77
N THR A 2 -26.24 2.31 51.87
CA THR A 2 -25.25 1.23 52.00
C THR A 2 -25.96 0.01 52.56
N LEU A 3 -25.70 -1.19 52.03
CA LEU A 3 -25.92 -2.54 52.62
C LEU A 3 -25.47 -3.54 51.53
N ALA A 4 -24.31 -4.20 51.59
CA ALA A 4 -23.84 -5.27 52.49
C ALA A 4 -24.47 -6.67 52.22
N LEU A 5 -23.66 -7.53 51.57
CA LEU A 5 -23.42 -8.99 51.73
C LEU A 5 -24.40 -9.80 52.63
N SER A 6 -24.97 -10.93 52.19
CA SER A 6 -24.43 -12.34 52.20
C SER A 6 -25.62 -13.30 52.49
N PRO A 7 -25.53 -14.66 52.56
CA PRO A 7 -24.93 -15.72 51.73
C PRO A 7 -25.98 -16.80 51.30
N ASP A 8 -25.49 -17.91 50.73
CA ASP A 8 -26.10 -19.25 50.74
C ASP A 8 -27.29 -19.56 49.82
N VAL A 9 -26.97 -20.14 48.65
CA VAL A 9 -27.77 -21.24 48.09
C VAL A 9 -26.83 -22.41 47.80
N SER A 10 -26.93 -23.42 48.66
CA SER A 10 -26.29 -24.72 48.53
C SER A 10 -26.85 -25.48 47.33
N LEU A 11 -26.02 -25.74 46.32
CA LEU A 11 -26.33 -26.75 45.30
C LEU A 11 -25.75 -28.08 45.76
N SER A 12 -26.63 -28.97 46.21
CA SER A 12 -26.33 -30.35 46.55
C SER A 12 -25.82 -31.09 45.31
N VAL A 13 -24.56 -31.48 45.34
CA VAL A 13 -23.95 -32.39 44.36
C VAL A 13 -24.62 -33.75 44.51
N ARG A 14 -25.33 -34.22 43.47
CA ARG A 14 -25.66 -35.64 43.34
C ARG A 14 -24.36 -36.39 43.06
N GLN A 15 -23.96 -37.25 43.99
CA GLN A 15 -22.97 -38.30 43.74
C GLN A 15 -23.56 -39.32 42.77
N GLU A 16 -22.99 -39.40 41.57
CA GLU A 16 -23.10 -40.58 40.71
C GLU A 16 -22.15 -41.68 41.22
N PRO A 17 -22.48 -42.97 40.99
CA PRO A 17 -21.75 -44.10 41.57
C PRO A 17 -20.32 -44.21 41.03
N ASP A 18 -19.42 -44.58 41.94
CA ASP A 18 -18.02 -44.94 41.71
C ASP A 18 -17.94 -46.17 40.81
N HIS A 19 -17.86 -45.95 39.49
CA HIS A 19 -17.38 -46.95 38.56
C HIS A 19 -15.87 -46.79 38.42
N ARG A 20 -15.13 -47.48 39.28
CA ARG A 20 -13.74 -47.86 39.04
C ARG A 20 -13.67 -48.74 37.79
N LEU A 21 -13.65 -48.11 36.63
CA LEU A 21 -13.16 -48.70 35.39
C LEU A 21 -11.67 -48.41 35.33
N SER A 22 -10.88 -49.39 35.76
CA SER A 22 -9.45 -49.50 35.46
C SER A 22 -9.28 -49.62 33.94
N CYS A 23 -9.25 -48.47 33.24
CA CYS A 23 -9.00 -48.40 31.82
C CYS A 23 -7.49 -48.24 31.58
N PRO A 24 -6.83 -49.11 30.79
CA PRO A 24 -5.40 -49.03 30.51
C PRO A 24 -5.11 -47.96 29.45
N MET A 25 -5.59 -46.73 29.63
CA MET A 25 -5.48 -45.66 28.62
C MET A 25 -4.33 -44.67 28.85
N GLY A 26 -3.58 -44.79 29.95
CA GLY A 26 -2.45 -43.89 30.23
C GLY A 26 -1.24 -44.10 29.31
N ARG A 27 -0.99 -45.33 28.84
CA ARG A 27 0.16 -45.63 27.97
C ARG A 27 -0.11 -45.32 26.49
N THR A 28 -1.34 -45.51 26.04
CA THR A 28 -1.73 -45.32 24.63
C THR A 28 -1.92 -43.85 24.28
N MET A 29 -2.44 -43.02 25.19
CA MET A 29 -2.63 -41.58 24.96
C MET A 29 -1.29 -40.82 24.94
N ILE A 30 -0.33 -41.21 25.78
CA ILE A 30 1.05 -40.68 25.77
C ILE A 30 1.79 -41.09 24.49
N ALA A 31 1.53 -42.29 23.97
CA ALA A 31 2.08 -42.71 22.68
C ALA A 31 1.52 -41.89 21.51
N TYR A 32 0.23 -41.56 21.52
CA TYR A 32 -0.39 -40.70 20.49
C TYR A 32 0.08 -39.24 20.55
N VAL A 33 0.22 -38.66 21.75
CA VAL A 33 0.75 -37.28 21.93
C VAL A 33 2.23 -37.20 21.52
N ARG A 34 3.02 -38.25 21.78
CA ARG A 34 4.40 -38.35 21.29
C ARG A 34 4.49 -38.57 19.78
N LEU A 35 3.60 -39.36 19.18
CA LEU A 35 3.54 -39.53 17.72
C LEU A 35 3.13 -38.23 17.01
N LEU A 36 2.16 -37.50 17.55
CA LEU A 36 1.74 -36.18 17.04
C LEU A 36 2.83 -35.12 17.21
N ALA A 37 3.58 -35.13 18.31
CA ALA A 37 4.73 -34.23 18.51
C ALA A 37 5.89 -34.56 17.54
N VAL A 38 6.14 -35.83 17.23
CA VAL A 38 7.14 -36.24 16.23
C VAL A 38 6.71 -35.84 14.80
N PHE A 39 5.42 -35.98 14.47
CA PHE A 39 4.89 -35.51 13.18
C PHE A 39 4.91 -33.97 13.06
N LEU A 40 4.65 -33.24 14.14
CA LEU A 40 4.70 -31.78 14.15
C LEU A 40 6.14 -31.25 14.00
N VAL A 41 7.14 -31.93 14.58
CA VAL A 41 8.56 -31.60 14.42
C VAL A 41 9.09 -31.96 13.02
N LEU A 42 8.55 -33.00 12.37
CA LEU A 42 8.91 -33.35 10.99
C LEU A 42 8.26 -32.42 9.96
N ALA A 43 7.09 -31.85 10.24
CA ALA A 43 6.40 -30.91 9.35
C ALA A 43 6.98 -29.48 9.41
N THR A 44 7.70 -29.10 10.47
CA THR A 44 8.35 -27.79 10.58
C THR A 44 9.69 -27.69 9.87
N ASN A 45 10.21 -28.80 9.34
CA ASN A 45 11.44 -28.86 8.54
C ASN A 45 11.13 -29.00 7.04
N ALA A 46 10.15 -28.26 6.52
CA ALA A 46 10.25 -27.80 5.14
C ALA A 46 11.42 -26.79 5.07
N SER A 47 12.65 -27.31 5.24
CA SER A 47 13.87 -26.58 5.01
C SER A 47 13.81 -26.08 3.58
N ALA A 48 14.04 -24.79 3.37
CA ALA A 48 14.43 -24.33 2.04
C ALA A 48 15.54 -25.27 1.55
N ALA A 49 15.42 -25.75 0.31
CA ALA A 49 16.45 -26.60 -0.26
C ALA A 49 17.80 -25.88 -0.14
N GLU A 50 18.84 -26.60 0.32
CA GLU A 50 20.18 -26.03 0.40
C GLU A 50 20.61 -25.55 -0.99
N PRO A 51 21.20 -24.35 -1.12
CA PRO A 51 21.63 -23.82 -2.40
C PRO A 51 22.53 -24.82 -3.13
N THR A 52 22.15 -25.18 -4.35
CA THR A 52 22.94 -26.07 -5.19
C THR A 52 24.16 -25.32 -5.75
N PRO A 53 25.18 -26.03 -6.24
CA PRO A 53 26.25 -25.39 -7.01
C PRO A 53 25.74 -24.57 -8.20
N GLY A 54 24.62 -25.00 -8.81
CA GLY A 54 23.96 -24.25 -9.89
C GLY A 54 23.38 -22.91 -9.42
N ASP A 55 22.82 -22.87 -8.20
CA ASP A 55 22.30 -21.63 -7.62
C ASP A 55 23.44 -20.63 -7.36
N ALA A 56 24.59 -21.11 -6.87
CA ALA A 56 25.78 -20.27 -6.69
C ALA A 56 26.26 -19.68 -8.04
N MET A 57 26.31 -20.50 -9.09
CA MET A 57 26.67 -20.05 -10.44
C MET A 57 25.69 -18.99 -10.98
N LEU A 58 24.38 -19.18 -10.78
CA LEU A 58 23.36 -18.20 -11.20
C LEU A 58 23.49 -16.89 -10.43
N VAL A 59 23.73 -16.95 -9.11
CA VAL A 59 23.96 -15.76 -8.29
C VAL A 59 25.17 -14.97 -8.79
N ASP A 60 26.29 -15.64 -9.05
CA ASP A 60 27.50 -14.98 -9.54
C ASP A 60 27.31 -14.40 -10.95
N TYR A 61 26.60 -15.11 -11.82
CA TYR A 61 26.19 -14.60 -13.13
C TYR A 61 25.32 -13.34 -13.00
N PHE A 62 24.24 -13.37 -12.21
CA PHE A 62 23.35 -12.21 -12.05
C PHE A 62 24.05 -11.02 -11.40
N LYS A 63 24.98 -11.26 -10.45
CA LYS A 63 25.83 -10.20 -9.89
C LYS A 63 26.70 -9.56 -10.97
N SER A 64 27.36 -10.36 -11.81
CA SER A 64 28.17 -9.87 -12.93
C SER A 64 27.34 -9.07 -13.93
N GLU A 65 26.21 -9.61 -14.40
CA GLU A 65 25.38 -8.91 -15.38
C GLU A 65 24.76 -7.63 -14.82
N THR A 66 24.32 -7.66 -13.56
CA THR A 66 23.81 -6.45 -12.88
C THR A 66 24.89 -5.40 -12.72
N ALA A 67 26.14 -5.78 -12.41
CA ALA A 67 27.27 -4.86 -12.34
C ALA A 67 27.54 -4.22 -13.71
N LYS A 68 27.55 -5.00 -14.80
CA LYS A 68 27.71 -4.48 -16.16
C LYS A 68 26.62 -3.46 -16.53
N LEU A 69 25.36 -3.77 -16.25
CA LEU A 69 24.24 -2.86 -16.53
C LEU A 69 24.31 -1.58 -15.69
N ARG A 70 24.65 -1.70 -14.40
CA ARG A 70 24.88 -0.56 -13.51
C ARG A 70 26.00 0.32 -14.05
N ASP A 71 27.14 -0.27 -14.39
CA ASP A 71 28.33 0.46 -14.83
C ASP A 71 28.14 1.11 -16.20
N ALA A 72 27.27 0.56 -17.05
CA ALA A 72 26.88 1.16 -18.32
C ALA A 72 25.83 2.27 -18.17
N CYS A 73 25.08 2.31 -17.06
CA CYS A 73 23.99 3.27 -16.85
C CYS A 73 24.52 4.71 -16.83
N LEU A 74 24.17 5.48 -17.86
CA LEU A 74 24.60 6.88 -18.05
C LEU A 74 26.12 7.07 -18.19
N ALA A 75 26.89 6.01 -18.45
CA ALA A 75 28.36 6.08 -18.58
C ALA A 75 28.84 6.96 -19.74
N ASP A 76 27.96 7.21 -20.69
CA ASP A 76 28.16 8.02 -21.88
C ASP A 76 27.65 9.47 -21.71
N ILE A 77 27.33 9.89 -20.48
CA ILE A 77 26.93 11.26 -20.13
C ILE A 77 28.05 11.89 -19.29
N ASN A 78 28.89 12.72 -19.92
CA ASN A 78 30.07 13.32 -19.29
C ASN A 78 29.93 14.84 -19.10
N SER A 79 28.84 15.42 -19.57
CA SER A 79 28.59 16.86 -19.53
C SER A 79 27.09 17.18 -19.46
N LEU A 80 26.77 18.42 -19.12
CA LEU A 80 25.40 18.94 -19.20
C LEU A 80 24.84 18.84 -20.63
N ALA A 81 25.67 19.11 -21.64
CA ALA A 81 25.26 19.04 -23.04
C ALA A 81 24.88 17.59 -23.45
N ASP A 82 25.64 16.58 -23.01
CA ASP A 82 25.30 15.18 -23.26
C ASP A 82 23.96 14.80 -22.61
N TRP A 83 23.74 15.26 -21.37
CA TRP A 83 22.49 15.04 -20.65
C TRP A 83 21.31 15.68 -21.38
N GLU A 84 21.43 16.96 -21.75
CA GLU A 84 20.36 17.69 -22.43
C GLU A 84 20.01 17.06 -23.78
N ALA A 85 21.01 16.57 -24.52
CA ALA A 85 20.80 15.86 -25.79
C ALA A 85 20.06 14.52 -25.61
N LYS A 86 20.33 13.77 -24.54
CA LYS A 86 19.72 12.45 -24.30
C LYS A 86 18.43 12.46 -23.50
N ARG A 87 18.23 13.49 -22.67
CA ARG A 87 17.07 13.62 -21.78
C ARG A 87 15.72 13.41 -22.49
N PRO A 88 15.46 13.91 -23.71
CA PRO A 88 14.18 13.69 -24.38
C PRO A 88 13.89 12.20 -24.61
N GLU A 89 14.87 11.44 -25.13
CA GLU A 89 14.71 10.01 -25.40
C GLU A 89 14.59 9.20 -24.12
N LEU A 90 15.40 9.50 -23.09
CA LEU A 90 15.28 8.85 -21.78
C LEU A 90 13.89 9.08 -21.13
N ARG A 91 13.32 10.27 -21.30
CA ARG A 91 11.95 10.57 -20.84
C ARG A 91 10.90 9.81 -21.65
N ARG A 92 11.07 9.66 -22.97
CA ARG A 92 10.19 8.86 -23.82
C ARG A 92 10.23 7.39 -23.41
N GLN A 93 11.42 6.81 -23.23
CA GLN A 93 11.59 5.43 -22.76
C GLN A 93 10.97 5.20 -21.38
N LEU A 94 11.09 6.17 -20.46
CA LEU A 94 10.39 6.10 -19.17
C LEU A 94 8.86 6.07 -19.33
N ALA A 95 8.32 6.94 -20.19
CA ALA A 95 6.88 6.93 -20.49
C ALA A 95 6.46 5.60 -21.12
N GLU A 96 7.25 5.05 -22.05
CA GLU A 96 7.02 3.77 -22.70
C GLU A 96 6.99 2.62 -21.68
N MET A 97 7.99 2.53 -20.78
CA MET A 97 8.03 1.53 -19.71
C MET A 97 6.84 1.62 -18.75
N LEU A 98 6.29 2.82 -18.57
CA LEU A 98 5.08 3.04 -17.77
C LEU A 98 3.79 2.77 -18.55
N GLY A 99 3.83 2.51 -19.87
CA GLY A 99 2.63 2.40 -20.71
C GLY A 99 1.93 3.75 -20.95
N LEU A 100 2.69 4.84 -20.90
CA LEU A 100 2.27 6.23 -21.10
C LEU A 100 2.86 6.83 -22.38
N ASP A 101 3.41 6.01 -23.29
CA ASP A 101 3.83 6.45 -24.62
C ASP A 101 2.90 5.82 -25.68
N PRO A 102 2.11 6.60 -26.44
CA PRO A 102 1.99 8.06 -26.36
C PRO A 102 1.30 8.51 -25.06
N MET A 103 1.62 9.74 -24.62
CA MET A 103 1.01 10.32 -23.43
C MET A 103 -0.52 10.40 -23.60
N PRO A 104 -1.32 9.94 -22.62
CA PRO A 104 -2.76 10.08 -22.71
C PRO A 104 -3.18 11.55 -22.82
N GLU A 105 -4.31 11.79 -23.49
CA GLU A 105 -4.89 13.12 -23.55
C GLU A 105 -5.30 13.60 -22.15
N ARG A 106 -4.98 14.86 -21.85
CA ARG A 106 -5.46 15.53 -20.63
C ARG A 106 -6.90 15.98 -20.84
N THR A 107 -7.85 15.22 -20.31
CA THR A 107 -9.29 15.53 -20.34
C THR A 107 -9.67 16.56 -19.27
N PRO A 108 -10.86 17.19 -19.27
CA PRO A 108 -11.32 17.95 -18.11
C PRO A 108 -11.25 17.14 -16.82
N LEU A 109 -10.81 17.78 -15.71
CA LEU A 109 -10.66 17.11 -14.42
C LEU A 109 -12.01 16.82 -13.75
N ASN A 110 -13.07 17.56 -14.08
CA ASN A 110 -14.38 17.45 -13.43
C ASN A 110 -14.24 17.39 -11.89
N ALA A 111 -13.38 18.26 -11.33
CA ALA A 111 -13.06 18.25 -9.92
C ALA A 111 -14.24 18.78 -9.09
N GLU A 112 -14.54 18.09 -7.99
CA GLU A 112 -15.61 18.44 -7.08
C GLU A 112 -15.09 18.41 -5.64
N VAL A 113 -15.25 19.53 -4.92
CA VAL A 113 -15.06 19.59 -3.48
C VAL A 113 -16.36 19.14 -2.83
N THR A 114 -16.32 18.01 -2.15
CA THR A 114 -17.50 17.39 -1.53
C THR A 114 -17.74 17.89 -0.12
N ASP A 115 -16.68 18.31 0.57
CA ASP A 115 -16.77 18.88 1.90
C ASP A 115 -15.56 19.76 2.23
N THR A 116 -15.73 20.68 3.18
CA THR A 116 -14.65 21.52 3.69
C THR A 116 -14.72 21.57 5.21
N THR A 117 -13.65 21.16 5.86
CA THR A 117 -13.52 21.19 7.33
C THR A 117 -12.45 22.18 7.74
N GLU A 118 -12.81 23.08 8.65
CA GLU A 118 -11.85 23.92 9.37
C GLU A 118 -11.29 23.16 10.59
N VAL A 119 -9.97 23.16 10.75
CA VAL A 119 -9.30 22.61 11.93
C VAL A 119 -8.23 23.60 12.37
N ASP A 120 -8.47 24.29 13.49
CA ASP A 120 -7.57 25.29 14.05
C ASP A 120 -7.15 26.39 13.04
N ASP A 121 -5.92 26.30 12.55
CA ASP A 121 -5.24 27.24 11.66
C ASP A 121 -5.22 26.78 10.19
N ILE A 122 -5.86 25.66 9.87
CA ILE A 122 -5.90 25.09 8.52
C ILE A 122 -7.32 24.80 8.03
N MET A 123 -7.46 24.74 6.70
CA MET A 123 -8.64 24.26 6.00
C MET A 123 -8.31 22.95 5.29
N ILE A 124 -9.24 22.00 5.33
CA ILE A 124 -9.14 20.70 4.69
C ILE A 124 -10.33 20.55 3.75
N GLU A 125 -10.08 20.55 2.46
CA GLU A 125 -11.08 20.31 1.42
C GLU A 125 -11.00 18.85 1.01
N ARG A 126 -12.12 18.12 1.11
CA ARG A 126 -12.27 16.75 0.61
C ARG A 126 -12.78 16.83 -0.81
N LEU A 127 -12.09 16.19 -1.74
CA LEU A 127 -12.42 16.32 -3.15
C LEU A 127 -12.13 15.06 -3.93
N HIS A 128 -12.72 14.98 -5.12
CA HIS A 128 -12.29 14.05 -6.14
C HIS A 128 -12.18 14.74 -7.50
N PHE A 129 -11.40 14.14 -8.39
CA PHE A 129 -11.33 14.54 -9.79
C PHE A 129 -11.14 13.31 -10.68
N GLU A 130 -11.37 13.45 -11.97
CA GLU A 130 -11.16 12.41 -12.97
C GLU A 130 -9.78 12.56 -13.61
N SER A 131 -8.89 11.58 -13.38
CA SER A 131 -7.59 11.54 -14.07
C SER A 131 -7.73 11.03 -15.51
N LYS A 132 -8.78 10.25 -15.78
CA LYS A 132 -9.31 9.90 -17.11
C LYS A 132 -10.84 9.82 -16.99
N PRO A 133 -11.60 9.88 -18.10
CA PRO A 133 -13.05 9.72 -18.06
C PRO A 133 -13.46 8.46 -17.28
N GLY A 134 -14.19 8.67 -16.17
CA GLY A 134 -14.66 7.60 -15.28
C GLY A 134 -13.59 6.98 -14.35
N LEU A 135 -12.36 7.49 -14.33
CA LEU A 135 -11.31 7.12 -13.38
C LEU A 135 -11.13 8.23 -12.34
N TYR A 136 -11.77 8.04 -11.19
CA TYR A 136 -11.74 8.99 -10.08
C TYR A 136 -10.48 8.84 -9.22
N VAL A 137 -9.93 9.97 -8.82
CA VAL A 137 -8.87 10.11 -7.82
C VAL A 137 -9.46 10.89 -6.65
N THR A 138 -9.47 10.28 -5.47
CA THR A 138 -9.93 10.89 -4.23
C THR A 138 -8.78 11.54 -3.49
N ALA A 139 -9.00 12.74 -2.95
CA ALA A 139 -7.94 13.57 -2.40
C ALA A 139 -8.42 14.43 -1.23
N ASN A 140 -7.46 14.84 -0.40
CA ASN A 140 -7.64 15.91 0.58
C ASN A 140 -6.67 17.05 0.22
N PHE A 141 -7.19 18.26 0.10
CA PHE A 141 -6.41 19.48 -0.09
C PHE A 141 -6.32 20.25 1.23
N TYR A 142 -5.09 20.41 1.72
CA TYR A 142 -4.77 21.08 2.97
C TYR A 142 -4.16 22.44 2.66
N ARG A 143 -4.64 23.49 3.30
CA ARG A 143 -4.12 24.84 3.15
C ARG A 143 -4.22 25.64 4.45
N PRO A 144 -3.41 26.69 4.64
CA PRO A 144 -3.63 27.63 5.73
C PRO A 144 -5.05 28.20 5.67
N LYS A 145 -5.64 28.43 6.84
CA LYS A 145 -6.94 29.10 6.94
C LYS A 145 -6.89 30.52 6.40
N LEU A 146 -5.81 31.23 6.71
CA LEU A 146 -5.53 32.56 6.21
C LEU A 146 -4.31 32.48 5.29
N GLN A 147 -4.48 32.94 4.06
CA GLN A 147 -3.39 33.09 3.08
C GLN A 147 -3.59 34.40 2.32
N ASP A 148 -2.49 35.02 1.93
CA ASP A 148 -2.48 36.18 1.03
C ASP A 148 -1.66 35.82 -0.20
N GLY A 149 -2.34 35.65 -1.34
CA GLY A 149 -1.73 35.20 -2.58
C GLY A 149 -1.40 33.70 -2.65
N PRO A 150 -0.69 33.28 -3.71
CA PRO A 150 -0.36 31.88 -3.97
C PRO A 150 0.73 31.38 -3.01
N LEU A 151 0.62 30.11 -2.62
CA LEU A 151 1.59 29.42 -1.78
C LEU A 151 2.30 28.31 -2.56
N PRO A 152 3.53 27.92 -2.15
CA PRO A 152 4.18 26.76 -2.74
C PRO A 152 3.33 25.49 -2.53
N ALA A 153 3.11 24.74 -3.61
CA ALA A 153 2.24 23.58 -3.61
C ALA A 153 3.03 22.26 -3.51
N VAL A 154 2.52 21.33 -2.72
CA VAL A 154 3.04 19.98 -2.55
C VAL A 154 1.99 18.96 -2.99
N LEU A 155 2.36 18.11 -3.95
CA LEU A 155 1.63 16.88 -4.22
C LEU A 155 2.20 15.77 -3.33
N TYR A 156 1.38 15.23 -2.43
CA TYR A 156 1.74 14.08 -1.59
C TYR A 156 1.10 12.80 -2.12
N VAL A 157 1.93 11.84 -2.50
CA VAL A 157 1.52 10.50 -2.93
C VAL A 157 1.61 9.52 -1.76
N CYS A 158 0.52 8.81 -1.49
CA CYS A 158 0.42 7.98 -0.29
C CYS A 158 1.15 6.63 -0.42
N GLY A 159 1.75 6.18 0.68
CA GLY A 159 2.19 4.80 0.81
C GLY A 159 1.05 3.83 1.15
N HIS A 160 1.36 2.61 1.57
CA HIS A 160 0.39 1.51 1.67
C HIS A 160 -0.40 1.45 3.00
N ALA A 161 -0.84 2.60 3.53
CA ALA A 161 -1.61 2.64 4.77
C ALA A 161 -2.99 2.00 4.56
N LEU A 162 -3.36 1.04 5.41
CA LEU A 162 -4.69 0.42 5.41
C LEU A 162 -5.58 1.15 6.41
N VAL A 163 -6.47 2.01 5.92
CA VAL A 163 -7.40 2.76 6.77
C VAL A 163 -8.82 2.31 6.45
N LYS A 164 -9.29 1.36 7.26
CA LYS A 164 -10.64 0.81 7.16
C LYS A 164 -11.31 0.77 8.52
N LYS A 165 -12.61 1.07 8.54
CA LYS A 165 -13.46 0.90 9.70
C LYS A 165 -14.76 0.27 9.26
N ASP A 166 -15.18 -0.79 9.95
CA ASP A 166 -16.44 -1.50 9.68
C ASP A 166 -16.60 -1.90 8.20
N GLY A 167 -15.50 -2.30 7.56
CA GLY A 167 -15.45 -2.71 6.15
C GLY A 167 -15.39 -1.56 5.13
N VAL A 168 -15.53 -0.31 5.56
CA VAL A 168 -15.48 0.88 4.70
C VAL A 168 -14.05 1.41 4.61
N SER A 169 -13.58 1.67 3.39
CA SER A 169 -12.28 2.32 3.13
C SER A 169 -12.39 3.82 3.26
N PHE A 170 -11.44 4.43 3.99
CA PHE A 170 -11.32 5.88 4.15
C PHE A 170 -10.23 6.47 3.24
N GLY A 171 -9.63 5.64 2.39
CA GLY A 171 -8.46 5.99 1.62
C GLY A 171 -7.18 6.00 2.44
N ASN A 172 -6.07 5.61 1.82
CA ASN A 172 -4.76 5.64 2.46
C ASN A 172 -4.32 7.07 2.80
N LYS A 173 -4.85 8.11 2.13
CA LYS A 173 -4.64 9.52 2.50
C LYS A 173 -5.05 9.84 3.93
N ALA A 174 -6.04 9.14 4.48
CA ALA A 174 -6.44 9.30 5.88
C ALA A 174 -5.32 8.87 6.85
N GLY A 175 -4.47 7.93 6.46
CA GLY A 175 -3.30 7.51 7.24
C GLY A 175 -2.16 8.53 7.22
N TYR A 176 -2.14 9.39 6.21
CA TYR A 176 -1.11 10.40 5.97
C TYR A 176 -1.58 11.84 6.22
N HIS A 177 -2.78 12.05 6.79
CA HIS A 177 -3.37 13.38 7.00
C HIS A 177 -2.46 14.34 7.77
N HIS A 178 -1.62 13.81 8.67
CA HIS A 178 -0.67 14.59 9.44
C HIS A 178 0.41 15.26 8.58
N HIS A 179 0.79 14.68 7.43
CA HIS A 179 1.70 15.32 6.48
C HIS A 179 1.05 16.53 5.81
N GLY A 180 -0.17 16.38 5.29
CA GLY A 180 -0.92 17.48 4.69
C GLY A 180 -1.14 18.63 5.68
N ALA A 181 -1.53 18.30 6.91
CA ALA A 181 -1.67 19.27 7.98
C ALA A 181 -0.34 19.96 8.34
N TRP A 182 0.77 19.22 8.39
CA TRP A 182 2.09 19.82 8.64
C TRP A 182 2.46 20.83 7.56
N TYR A 183 2.29 20.49 6.28
CA TYR A 183 2.57 21.42 5.17
C TYR A 183 1.72 22.68 5.27
N ALA A 184 0.41 22.53 5.48
CA ALA A 184 -0.51 23.65 5.66
C ALA A 184 -0.08 24.59 6.79
N ARG A 185 0.30 24.04 7.96
CA ARG A 185 0.77 24.85 9.10
C ARG A 185 2.13 25.52 8.88
N ASN A 186 2.87 25.12 7.85
CA ASN A 186 4.19 25.66 7.53
C ASN A 186 4.19 26.55 6.27
N GLY A 187 3.02 27.05 5.84
CA GLY A 187 2.92 28.01 4.74
C GLY A 187 2.92 27.39 3.34
N TYR A 188 2.57 26.10 3.24
CA TYR A 188 2.41 25.39 1.98
C TYR A 188 0.94 25.04 1.75
N VAL A 189 0.55 24.78 0.51
CA VAL A 189 -0.67 24.02 0.22
C VAL A 189 -0.27 22.58 -0.12
N CYS A 190 -1.07 21.60 0.28
CA CYS A 190 -0.76 20.20 0.06
C CYS A 190 -1.97 19.43 -0.45
N LEU A 191 -1.88 18.86 -1.64
CA LEU A 191 -2.86 17.89 -2.15
C LEU A 191 -2.35 16.49 -1.86
N THR A 192 -3.07 15.75 -1.03
CA THR A 192 -2.80 14.34 -0.73
C THR A 192 -3.77 13.47 -1.51
N ILE A 193 -3.26 12.63 -2.43
CA ILE A 193 -4.10 11.74 -3.25
C ILE A 193 -4.01 10.30 -2.77
N ASP A 194 -5.12 9.56 -2.88
CA ASP A 194 -5.14 8.13 -2.66
C ASP A 194 -4.44 7.36 -3.78
N THR A 195 -3.89 6.19 -3.45
CA THR A 195 -3.52 5.18 -4.45
C THR A 195 -4.74 4.39 -4.89
N LEU A 196 -4.73 3.82 -6.09
CA LEU A 196 -5.83 3.01 -6.64
C LEU A 196 -6.28 1.87 -5.74
N GLN A 197 -5.34 1.13 -5.14
CA GLN A 197 -5.72 -0.07 -4.38
C GLN A 197 -6.38 0.26 -3.04
N LEU A 198 -5.89 1.30 -2.39
CA LEU A 198 -6.15 1.59 -0.99
C LEU A 198 -6.92 2.90 -0.81
N GLY A 199 -7.45 3.46 -1.88
CA GLY A 199 -8.27 4.67 -1.85
C GLY A 199 -9.66 4.45 -1.27
N GLU A 200 -10.45 5.52 -1.24
CA GLU A 200 -11.89 5.41 -0.93
C GLU A 200 -12.62 4.55 -1.96
N ILE A 201 -12.19 4.63 -3.23
CA ILE A 201 -12.64 3.80 -4.34
C ILE A 201 -11.56 2.73 -4.59
N GLU A 202 -11.70 1.57 -3.95
CA GLU A 202 -10.69 0.53 -4.04
C GLU A 202 -10.70 -0.19 -5.40
N GLY A 203 -9.53 -0.24 -6.03
CA GLY A 203 -9.27 -0.99 -7.25
C GLY A 203 -8.31 -2.16 -7.04
N ILE A 204 -8.17 -2.98 -8.08
CA ILE A 204 -7.08 -3.97 -8.12
C ILE A 204 -5.85 -3.28 -8.69
N HIS A 205 -4.75 -3.28 -7.95
CA HIS A 205 -3.50 -2.64 -8.37
C HIS A 205 -2.32 -3.63 -8.43
N HIS A 206 -2.21 -4.55 -7.47
CA HIS A 206 -1.11 -5.54 -7.41
C HIS A 206 -1.38 -6.80 -8.26
N GLY A 207 -1.87 -6.62 -9.49
CA GLY A 207 -2.28 -7.71 -10.37
C GLY A 207 -1.13 -8.65 -10.77
N THR A 208 -0.02 -8.08 -11.23
CA THR A 208 1.19 -8.82 -11.63
C THR A 208 1.99 -9.35 -10.44
N HIS A 209 1.89 -8.71 -9.28
CA HIS A 209 2.61 -9.12 -8.07
C HIS A 209 2.03 -10.38 -7.42
N ARG A 210 0.70 -10.51 -7.34
CA ARG A 210 0.08 -11.61 -6.56
C ARG A 210 -1.20 -12.22 -7.14
N LEU A 211 -1.74 -11.69 -8.24
CA LEU A 211 -3.01 -12.17 -8.81
C LEU A 211 -2.84 -12.86 -10.16
N GLY A 212 -1.61 -13.14 -10.59
CA GLY A 212 -1.30 -13.83 -11.84
C GLY A 212 -1.76 -13.07 -13.09
N ARG A 213 -2.00 -11.75 -13.00
CA ARG A 213 -2.53 -10.94 -14.11
C ARG A 213 -1.43 -10.44 -15.05
N TRP A 214 -0.57 -11.35 -15.50
CA TRP A 214 0.55 -11.04 -16.40
C TRP A 214 0.11 -10.43 -17.73
N TRP A 215 -1.12 -10.73 -18.16
CA TRP A 215 -1.75 -10.17 -19.37
C TRP A 215 -2.02 -8.66 -19.31
N TRP A 216 -1.88 -8.01 -18.14
CA TRP A 216 -2.02 -6.56 -18.00
C TRP A 216 -1.01 -5.79 -18.85
N ASN A 217 0.26 -6.21 -18.80
CA ASN A 217 1.32 -5.57 -19.57
C ASN A 217 1.05 -5.71 -21.08
N SER A 218 0.53 -6.87 -21.51
CA SER A 218 0.15 -7.11 -22.92
C SER A 218 -1.01 -6.24 -23.39
N ARG A 219 -1.77 -5.60 -22.48
CA ARG A 219 -2.81 -4.62 -22.80
C ARG A 219 -2.36 -3.17 -22.60
N GLY A 220 -1.06 -2.94 -22.42
CA GLY A 220 -0.49 -1.62 -22.17
C GLY A 220 -0.83 -1.05 -20.78
N TYR A 221 -1.32 -1.89 -19.85
CA TYR A 221 -1.58 -1.47 -18.48
C TYR A 221 -0.37 -1.80 -17.60
N SER A 222 0.16 -0.78 -16.93
CA SER A 222 1.08 -0.96 -15.80
C SER A 222 0.48 -0.29 -14.55
N PRO A 223 0.54 -0.92 -13.36
CA PRO A 223 0.09 -0.30 -12.12
C PRO A 223 0.79 1.06 -11.89
N ALA A 224 2.11 1.09 -11.99
CA ALA A 224 2.91 2.30 -11.80
C ALA A 224 2.53 3.42 -12.79
N GLY A 225 2.20 3.09 -14.04
CA GLY A 225 1.82 4.06 -15.05
C GLY A 225 0.54 4.79 -14.73
N VAL A 226 -0.48 4.11 -14.18
CA VAL A 226 -1.72 4.77 -13.80
C VAL A 226 -1.53 5.68 -12.59
N GLU A 227 -0.71 5.29 -11.61
CA GLU A 227 -0.39 6.17 -10.47
C GLU A 227 0.43 7.39 -10.90
N ALA A 228 1.41 7.19 -11.80
CA ALA A 228 2.17 8.29 -12.40
C ALA A 228 1.22 9.26 -13.14
N TRP A 229 0.26 8.71 -13.90
CA TRP A 229 -0.76 9.51 -14.57
C TRP A 229 -1.66 10.27 -13.58
N ASN A 230 -2.15 9.60 -12.53
CA ASN A 230 -2.92 10.26 -11.46
C ASN A 230 -2.12 11.42 -10.84
N GLY A 231 -0.82 11.23 -10.60
CA GLY A 231 0.07 12.28 -10.11
C GLY A 231 0.22 13.46 -11.08
N ILE A 232 0.41 13.19 -12.38
CA ILE A 232 0.44 14.24 -13.42
C ILE A 232 -0.87 15.04 -13.42
N ARG A 233 -2.01 14.35 -13.36
CA ARG A 233 -3.33 15.00 -13.35
C ARG A 233 -3.63 15.74 -12.04
N ALA A 234 -3.08 15.30 -10.93
CA ALA A 234 -3.12 16.01 -9.65
C ALA A 234 -2.30 17.31 -9.68
N LEU A 235 -1.17 17.33 -10.41
CA LEU A 235 -0.42 18.56 -10.67
C LEU A 235 -1.22 19.54 -11.53
N ASP A 236 -1.99 19.04 -12.50
CA ASP A 236 -2.89 19.90 -13.28
C ASP A 236 -3.93 20.58 -12.36
N TYR A 237 -4.47 19.88 -11.36
CA TYR A 237 -5.37 20.46 -10.36
C TYR A 237 -4.71 21.60 -9.57
N LEU A 238 -3.45 21.41 -9.15
CA LEU A 238 -2.70 22.39 -8.34
C LEU A 238 -2.24 23.63 -9.14
N GLN A 239 -2.28 23.59 -10.47
CA GLN A 239 -1.90 24.71 -11.33
C GLN A 239 -3.05 25.67 -11.63
N TRP A 240 -4.28 25.29 -11.28
CA TRP A 240 -5.49 26.10 -11.41
C TRP A 240 -5.72 26.96 -10.16
#